data_AF-A0A524DUA6-F1
#
_entry.id   AF-A0A524DUA6-F1
#
_cell.length_a   1.000
_cell.length_b   1.000
_cell.length_c   1.000
_cell.angle_alpha   90.00
_cell.angle_beta   90.00
_cell.angle_gamma   90.00
#
_symmetry.space_group_name_H-M   'P 1'
#
loop_
_entity.id
_entity.type
_entity.pdbx_description
1 polymer ?
#
loop_
_entity_poly.entity_id
_entity_poly.type
_entity_poly.pdbx_seq_one_letter_code
_entity_poly.pdbx_strand_id
1 'polypeptide(L)' 'MIEKELAIQLCDAIRAENEKKKLSIWKVMCYFCLKAAKGDPSKRCVCANSENRGCTQVNKRFEKLEKK' A
#
# COMPACT_ATOMS: atom_id res chain seq x y z
N MET A 1 3.54 -3.74 14.27
CA MET A 1 2.60 -4.42 13.34
C MET A 1 1.56 -3.41 12.90
N ILE A 2 1.10 -3.45 11.65
CA ILE A 2 -0.02 -2.61 11.19
C ILE A 2 -1.28 -3.46 11.23
N GLU A 3 -2.36 -2.95 11.81
CA GLU A 3 -3.69 -3.57 11.75
C GLU A 3 -4.11 -3.71 10.27
N LYS A 4 -4.68 -4.85 9.89
CA LYS A 4 -4.86 -5.22 8.47
C LYS A 4 -5.79 -4.25 7.75
N GLU A 5 -6.88 -3.87 8.38
CA GLU A 5 -7.84 -2.92 7.81
C GLU A 5 -7.17 -1.55 7.61
N LEU A 6 -6.47 -1.05 8.62
CA LEU A 6 -5.68 0.18 8.52
C LEU A 6 -4.64 0.10 7.39
N ALA A 7 -3.94 -1.01 7.25
CA ALA A 7 -2.94 -1.21 6.20
C ALA A 7 -3.56 -1.15 4.80
N ILE A 8 -4.76 -1.73 4.63
CA ILE A 8 -5.54 -1.67 3.39
C ILE A 8 -6.02 -0.24 3.13
N GLN A 9 -6.55 0.45 4.13
CA GLN A 9 -7.00 1.84 4.01
C GLN A 9 -5.86 2.77 3.57
N LEU A 10 -4.68 2.64 4.19
CA LEU A 10 -3.48 3.39 3.80
C LEU A 10 -3.03 3.05 2.38
N CYS A 11 -3.11 1.77 1.99
CA CYS A 11 -2.80 1.33 0.63
C CYS A 11 -3.72 2.00 -0.40
N ASP A 12 -5.03 2.04 -0.16
CA ASP A 12 -5.99 2.67 -1.07
C ASP A 12 -5.83 4.20 -1.14
N ALA A 13 -5.51 4.86 -0.02
CA ALA A 13 -5.19 6.29 -0.01
C ALA A 13 -3.96 6.61 -0.87
N ILE A 14 -2.87 5.85 -0.69
CA ILE A 14 -1.62 6.00 -1.46
C ILE A 14 -1.85 5.75 -2.96
N ARG A 15 -2.69 4.76 -3.30
CA ARG A 15 -3.07 4.50 -4.69
C ARG A 15 -3.80 5.68 -5.31
N ALA A 16 -4.81 6.23 -4.63
CA ALA A 16 -5.55 7.40 -5.10
C ALA A 16 -4.63 8.62 -5.31
N GLU A 17 -3.63 8.80 -4.45
CA GLU A 17 -2.60 9.84 -4.62
C GLU A 17 -1.69 9.55 -5.83
N ASN A 18 -1.26 8.30 -6.02
CA ASN A 18 -0.38 7.91 -7.12
C ASN A 18 -1.09 7.94 -8.47
N GLU A 19 -2.39 7.66 -8.55
CA GLU A 19 -3.17 7.73 -9.78
C GLU A 19 -3.13 9.13 -10.42
N LYS A 20 -3.12 10.18 -9.57
CA LYS A 20 -3.03 11.59 -9.98
C LYS A 20 -1.66 11.98 -10.56
N LYS A 21 -0.61 11.16 -10.38
CA LYS A 21 0.74 11.45 -10.89
C LYS A 21 0.87 11.04 -12.36
N LYS A 22 1.47 11.92 -13.18
CA LYS A 22 1.67 11.69 -14.63
C LYS A 22 2.65 10.53 -14.89
N LEU A 23 3.82 10.55 -14.25
CA LEU A 23 4.83 9.49 -14.32
C LEU A 23 5.46 9.32 -12.93
N SER A 24 5.31 8.15 -12.33
CA SER A 24 5.90 7.84 -11.03
C SER A 24 6.20 6.34 -10.94
N ILE A 25 7.42 6.00 -10.51
CA ILE A 25 7.81 4.61 -10.20
C ILE A 25 6.81 3.98 -9.23
N TRP A 26 6.32 4.75 -8.26
CA TRP A 26 5.33 4.31 -7.28
C TRP A 26 3.97 3.96 -7.89
N LYS A 27 3.53 4.71 -8.90
CA LYS A 27 2.30 4.41 -9.66
C LYS A 27 2.44 3.09 -10.42
N VAL A 28 3.58 2.87 -11.06
CA VAL A 28 3.89 1.62 -11.77
C VAL A 28 3.93 0.43 -10.80
N MET A 29 4.58 0.58 -9.65
CA MET A 29 4.57 -0.46 -8.61
C MET A 29 3.16 -0.76 -8.08
N CYS A 30 2.34 0.26 -7.83
CA CYS A 30 0.95 0.06 -7.43
C CYS A 30 0.15 -0.72 -8.48
N TYR A 31 0.35 -0.43 -9.77
CA TYR A 31 -0.30 -1.16 -10.86
C TYR A 31 0.05 -2.65 -10.85
N PHE A 32 1.34 -3.00 -10.76
CA PHE A 32 1.76 -4.41 -10.71
C PHE A 32 1.23 -5.12 -9.45
N CYS A 33 1.21 -4.43 -8.32
CA CYS A 33 0.66 -4.95 -7.08
C CYS A 33 -0.82 -5.35 -7.22
N LEU A 34 -1.63 -4.47 -7.82
CA LEU A 34 -3.06 -4.75 -8.05
C LEU A 34 -3.29 -5.87 -9.06
N LYS A 35 -2.48 -5.88 -10.12
CA LYS A 35 -2.54 -6.93 -11.14
C LYS A 35 -2.23 -8.30 -10.51
N ALA A 36 -1.24 -8.38 -9.63
CA ALA A 36 -0.91 -9.60 -8.89
C ALA A 36 -2.02 -10.01 -7.91
N ALA A 37 -2.65 -9.04 -7.24
CA ALA A 37 -3.73 -9.27 -6.29
C ALA A 37 -5.03 -9.78 -6.94
N LYS A 38 -5.22 -9.61 -8.26
CA LYS A 38 -6.41 -10.04 -9.02
C LYS A 38 -7.73 -9.57 -8.37
N GLY A 39 -7.74 -8.36 -7.82
CA GLY A 39 -8.91 -7.77 -7.17
C GLY A 39 -9.09 -8.12 -5.69
N ASP A 40 -8.33 -9.08 -5.14
CA ASP A 40 -8.41 -9.50 -3.74
C ASP A 40 -7.56 -8.59 -2.84
N PRO A 41 -8.15 -7.80 -1.92
CA PRO A 41 -7.39 -6.93 -1.03
C PRO A 41 -6.39 -7.66 -0.13
N SER A 42 -6.68 -8.92 0.23
CA SER A 42 -5.81 -9.72 1.09
C SER A 42 -4.54 -10.20 0.38
N LYS A 43 -4.52 -10.17 -0.96
CA LYS A 43 -3.36 -10.53 -1.79
C LYS A 43 -2.53 -9.32 -2.22
N ARG A 44 -2.86 -8.11 -1.74
CA ARG A 44 -2.07 -6.91 -2.01
C ARG A 44 -0.73 -6.99 -1.30
N CYS A 45 0.27 -6.32 -1.86
CA CYS A 45 1.64 -6.27 -1.35
C CYS A 45 1.71 -5.85 0.12
N VAL A 46 0.80 -5.01 0.60
CA VAL A 46 0.75 -4.61 2.00
C VAL A 46 0.56 -5.82 2.94
N CYS A 47 -0.20 -6.83 2.53
CA CYS A 47 -0.47 -8.06 3.29
C CYS A 47 0.54 -9.19 3.02
N ALA A 48 1.67 -8.93 2.37
CA ALA A 48 2.63 -9.97 1.99
C ALA A 48 3.36 -10.65 3.17
N ASN A 49 3.26 -10.10 4.38
CA ASN A 49 3.83 -10.68 5.60
C ASN A 49 2.86 -10.56 6.78
N SER A 50 3.15 -11.29 7.87
CA SER A 50 2.34 -11.30 9.10
C SER A 50 2.24 -9.95 9.80
N GLU A 51 3.10 -9.00 9.48
CA GLU A 51 3.08 -7.65 10.07
C GLU A 51 2.26 -6.63 9.27
N ASN A 52 1.71 -7.03 8.11
CA ASN A 52 1.09 -6.16 7.12
C ASN A 52 2.01 -5.00 6.65
N ARG A 53 3.31 -5.30 6.50
CA ARG A 53 4.37 -4.35 6.14
C ARG A 53 5.02 -4.64 4.79
N GLY A 54 4.36 -5.35 3.90
CA GLY A 54 4.96 -5.72 2.60
C GLY A 54 5.01 -4.59 1.55
N CYS A 55 4.57 -3.37 1.88
CA CYS A 55 4.65 -2.22 0.98
C CYS A 55 5.38 -1.03 1.62
N THR A 56 6.53 -0.65 1.05
CA THR A 56 7.36 0.45 1.55
C THR A 56 6.62 1.79 1.63
N GLN A 57 5.70 2.08 0.70
CA GLN A 57 4.93 3.33 0.73
C GLN A 57 3.97 3.37 1.93
N VAL A 58 3.30 2.25 2.22
CA VAL A 58 2.40 2.11 3.37
C VAL A 58 3.20 2.22 4.67
N ASN A 59 4.32 1.50 4.78
CA ASN A 59 5.18 1.53 5.96
C ASN A 59 5.63 2.96 6.28
N LYS A 60 6.14 3.69 5.28
CA LYS A 60 6.56 5.09 5.44
C LYS A 60 5.41 6.01 5.85
N ARG A 61 4.19 5.77 5.38
CA ARG A 61 3.01 6.55 5.78
C ARG A 61 2.62 6.24 7.22
N PHE A 62 2.61 4.97 7.60
CA PHE A 62 2.29 4.53 8.95
C PHE A 62 3.31 5.03 9.98
N GLU A 63 4.61 4.90 9.70
CA GLU A 63 5.68 5.43 10.56
C GLU A 63 5.57 6.94 10.79
N LYS A 64 5.07 7.70 9.82
CA LYS A 64 4.81 9.14 9.98
C LYS A 64 3.58 9.43 10.86
N LEU A 65 2.62 8.52 10.93
CA LEU A 65 1.46 8.63 11.80
C LEU A 65 1.80 8.25 13.24
N GLU A 66 2.62 7.22 13.45
CA GLU A 66 3.06 6.80 14.79
C GLU A 66 4.06 7.76 15.45
N LYS A 67 4.80 8.55 14.65
CA LYS A 67 5.76 9.56 15.14
C LYS A 67 5.10 10.91 15.47
N LYS A 68 3.79 11.02 15.34
CA LYS A 68 2.99 12.21 15.64
C LYS A 68 2.25 12.02 16.95
#